data_AF-A0A084VFM3-F1
#
_entry.id   AF-A0A084VFM3-F1
#
_cell.length_a   1.000
_cell.length_b   1.000
_cell.length_c   1.000
_cell.angle_alpha   90.00
_cell.angle_beta   90.00
_cell.angle_gamma   90.00
#
_symmetry.space_group_name_H-M   'P 1'
#
loop_
_entity.id
_entity.type
_entity.pdbx_description
1 polymer ?
#
loop_
_entity_poly.entity_id
_entity_poly.type
_entity_poly.pdbx_seq_one_letter_code
_entity_poly.pdbx_strand_id
1 'polypeptide(L)'
;MAYTTLLGVLVATSHASEYNYIVDPSELECPGNVTYRAVTLTAYHPMFDSDRKRDYLDASNRKLYTLQEYLDNRAPYVTVGMDPTLRLPYGKEACIPELNRHFRRAIRLQVRDTHEDLTGGGFRRVDVCVRTQEDSYDDVVNMLQVTLVL
;
A
#
# COMPACT_ATOMS: atom_id res chain seq x y z
N MET A 1 -10.66 -24.13 58.11
CA MET A 1 -10.02 -23.01 57.38
C MET A 1 -9.67 -23.51 55.98
N ALA A 2 -10.35 -23.00 54.95
CA ALA A 2 -9.86 -22.96 53.57
C ALA A 2 -10.71 -21.92 52.82
N TYR A 3 -10.02 -20.92 52.27
CA TYR A 3 -10.55 -19.75 51.57
C TYR A 3 -10.88 -20.07 50.09
N THR A 4 -11.98 -19.48 49.60
CA THR A 4 -12.14 -18.64 48.39
C THR A 4 -11.18 -18.92 47.21
N THR A 5 -11.60 -19.05 45.95
CA THR A 5 -12.21 -17.97 45.13
C THR A 5 -12.90 -18.47 43.86
N LEU A 6 -14.04 -17.86 43.56
CA LEU A 6 -14.76 -17.92 42.27
C LEU A 6 -14.00 -17.03 41.26
N LEU A 7 -13.56 -17.58 40.13
CA LEU A 7 -13.05 -16.78 39.01
C LEU A 7 -14.24 -16.36 38.13
N GLY A 8 -14.62 -15.09 38.19
CA GLY A 8 -15.62 -14.51 37.30
C GLY A 8 -15.05 -14.30 35.90
N VAL A 9 -15.75 -14.81 34.88
CA VAL A 9 -15.46 -14.52 33.47
C VAL A 9 -16.05 -13.16 33.14
N LEU A 10 -15.20 -12.17 32.90
CA LEU A 10 -15.59 -10.88 32.33
C LEU A 10 -15.68 -11.02 30.81
N VAL A 11 -16.90 -11.16 30.29
CA VAL A 11 -17.16 -10.98 28.86
C VAL A 11 -17.28 -9.48 28.60
N ALA A 12 -16.22 -8.88 28.08
CA ALA A 12 -16.29 -7.51 27.57
C ALA A 12 -17.04 -7.53 26.23
N THR A 13 -18.29 -7.06 26.24
CA THR A 13 -19.04 -6.81 25.00
C THR A 13 -18.50 -5.52 24.38
N SER A 14 -17.71 -5.62 23.30
CA SER A 14 -17.39 -4.47 22.46
C SER A 14 -18.63 -4.10 21.63
N HIS A 15 -19.21 -2.93 21.92
CA HIS A 15 -20.15 -2.30 21.00
C HIS A 15 -19.34 -1.63 19.89
N ALA A 16 -19.25 -2.28 18.73
CA ALA A 16 -18.81 -1.62 17.51
C ALA A 16 -19.91 -0.63 17.09
N SER A 17 -19.76 0.63 17.52
CA SER A 17 -20.55 1.73 16.99
C SER A 17 -20.06 1.98 15.56
N GLU A 18 -20.84 1.57 14.56
CA GLU A 18 -20.69 2.08 13.18
C GLU A 18 -20.93 3.59 13.20
N TYR A 19 -19.88 4.35 13.50
CA TYR A 19 -19.85 5.78 13.23
C TYR A 19 -19.77 5.94 11.72
N ASN A 20 -20.80 6.56 11.13
CA ASN A 20 -20.77 7.09 9.78
C ASN A 20 -19.69 8.20 9.71
N TYR A 21 -18.42 7.82 9.64
CA TYR A 21 -17.31 8.76 9.45
C TYR A 21 -17.37 9.28 8.02
N ILE A 22 -17.81 10.54 7.88
CA ILE A 22 -17.72 11.27 6.62
C ILE A 22 -16.26 11.73 6.52
N VAL A 23 -15.50 11.11 5.62
CA VAL A 23 -14.13 11.51 5.32
C VAL A 23 -14.16 12.90 4.70
N ASP A 24 -13.44 13.86 5.31
CA ASP A 24 -13.24 15.18 4.70
C ASP A 24 -12.45 14.99 3.39
N PRO A 25 -12.93 15.48 2.23
CA PRO A 25 -12.22 15.36 0.96
C PRO A 25 -10.76 15.85 1.00
N SER A 26 -10.44 16.84 1.85
CA SER A 26 -9.08 17.34 2.03
C SER A 26 -8.14 16.32 2.67
N GLU A 27 -8.67 15.37 3.46
CA GLU A 27 -7.88 14.25 4.02
C GLU A 27 -7.44 13.26 2.93
N LEU A 28 -8.04 13.31 1.73
CA LEU A 28 -7.68 12.44 0.60
C LEU A 28 -6.72 13.09 -0.38
N GLU A 29 -6.41 14.37 -0.19
CA GLU A 29 -5.49 15.11 -1.04
C GLU A 29 -4.07 14.56 -0.93
N CYS A 30 -3.36 14.59 -2.06
CA CYS A 30 -2.00 14.12 -2.12
C CYS A 30 -1.03 15.26 -1.76
N PRO A 31 -0.22 15.10 -0.69
CA PRO A 31 0.86 16.04 -0.42
C PRO A 31 1.96 15.88 -1.48
N GLY A 32 2.51 16.98 -1.96
CA GLY A 32 3.62 16.99 -2.90
C GLY A 32 3.63 18.23 -3.78
N ASN A 33 4.71 18.40 -4.54
CA ASN A 33 4.91 19.58 -5.39
C ASN A 33 5.15 19.23 -6.85
N VAL A 34 5.37 17.94 -7.17
CA VAL A 34 5.54 17.49 -8.55
C VAL A 34 4.41 16.53 -8.91
N THR A 35 3.75 16.82 -10.03
CA THR A 35 2.62 16.03 -10.52
C THR A 35 2.92 15.50 -11.91
N TYR A 36 2.74 14.19 -12.07
CA TYR A 36 2.79 13.48 -13.35
C TYR A 36 1.40 12.98 -13.70
N ARG A 37 1.00 13.16 -14.97
CA ARG A 37 -0.30 12.74 -15.49
C ARG A 37 -0.13 11.58 -16.46
N ALA A 38 -1.22 10.86 -16.70
CA ALA A 38 -1.26 9.71 -17.61
C ALA A 38 -0.19 8.65 -17.23
N VAL A 39 -0.10 8.37 -15.93
CA VAL A 39 0.74 7.30 -15.39
C VAL A 39 -0.05 5.99 -15.44
N THR A 40 0.57 4.92 -15.90
CA THR A 40 0.02 3.56 -15.79
C THR A 40 0.31 3.01 -14.40
N LEU A 41 -0.75 2.73 -13.65
CA LEU A 41 -0.70 1.97 -12.42
C LEU A 41 -0.94 0.50 -12.75
N THR A 42 -0.04 -0.37 -12.29
CA THR A 42 -0.26 -1.82 -12.30
C THR A 42 0.00 -2.41 -10.93
N ALA A 43 -0.25 -3.70 -10.75
CA ALA A 43 0.00 -4.40 -9.49
C ALA A 43 0.95 -5.59 -9.67
N TYR A 44 1.67 -5.88 -8.59
CA TYR A 44 2.46 -7.11 -8.45
C TYR A 44 2.27 -7.68 -7.04
N HIS A 45 2.48 -8.97 -6.87
CA HIS A 45 2.44 -9.61 -5.56
C HIS A 45 3.78 -10.29 -5.23
N PRO A 46 4.19 -10.33 -3.95
CA PRO A 46 5.34 -11.11 -3.53
C PRO A 46 5.14 -12.61 -3.79
N MET A 47 6.23 -13.31 -4.16
CA MET A 47 6.27 -14.78 -4.26
C MET A 47 7.12 -15.33 -3.10
N PHE A 48 6.49 -15.60 -1.95
CA PHE A 48 7.18 -15.98 -0.71
C PHE A 48 7.78 -17.39 -0.74
N ASP A 49 7.35 -18.23 -1.68
CA ASP A 49 7.87 -19.57 -1.93
C ASP A 49 9.03 -19.58 -2.94
N SER A 50 9.42 -18.43 -3.48
CA SER A 50 10.57 -18.32 -4.37
C SER A 50 11.91 -18.40 -3.61
N ASP A 51 12.87 -19.08 -4.21
CA ASP A 51 14.27 -19.10 -3.75
C ASP A 51 14.98 -17.75 -3.94
N ARG A 52 14.40 -16.83 -4.72
CA ARG A 52 14.99 -15.53 -5.03
C ARG A 52 14.42 -14.47 -4.08
N LYS A 53 15.30 -13.94 -3.22
CA LYS A 53 14.97 -12.83 -2.30
C LYS A 53 14.26 -11.65 -2.96
N ARG A 54 14.60 -11.33 -4.22
CA ARG A 54 14.01 -10.21 -4.97
C ARG A 54 12.52 -10.39 -5.28
N ASP A 55 12.01 -11.61 -5.17
CA ASP A 55 10.62 -11.91 -5.46
C ASP A 55 9.71 -11.63 -4.26
N TYR A 56 10.28 -11.43 -3.06
CA TYR A 56 9.52 -11.18 -1.83
C TYR A 56 10.12 -10.12 -0.90
N LEU A 57 11.26 -9.53 -1.26
CA LEU A 57 11.89 -8.40 -0.57
C LEU A 57 12.13 -7.25 -1.55
N ASP A 58 12.11 -6.03 -1.01
CA ASP A 58 12.28 -4.80 -1.76
C ASP A 58 13.72 -4.59 -2.27
N ALA A 59 13.96 -3.44 -2.91
CA ALA A 59 15.25 -3.13 -3.51
C ALA A 59 16.43 -3.09 -2.52
N SER A 60 16.14 -2.93 -1.23
CA SER A 60 17.09 -2.90 -0.12
C SER A 60 17.05 -4.18 0.73
N ASN A 61 16.48 -5.29 0.22
CA ASN A 61 16.28 -6.55 0.93
C ASN A 61 15.43 -6.42 2.21
N ARG A 62 14.48 -5.50 2.24
CA ARG A 62 13.52 -5.35 3.35
C ARG A 62 12.16 -5.92 2.97
N LYS A 63 11.34 -6.21 3.99
CA LYS A 63 9.96 -6.68 3.81
C LYS A 63 9.17 -5.70 2.93
N LEU A 64 8.47 -6.24 1.95
CA LEU A 64 7.43 -5.54 1.19
C LEU A 64 6.17 -5.37 2.03
N TYR A 65 5.54 -4.20 1.95
CA TYR A 65 4.24 -3.96 2.57
C TYR A 65 3.17 -3.82 1.51
N THR A 66 2.16 -4.67 1.62
CA THR A 66 1.09 -4.77 0.62
C THR A 66 -0.01 -3.75 0.87
N LEU A 67 -0.74 -3.39 -0.18
CA LEU A 67 -1.93 -2.52 -0.08
C LEU A 67 -2.92 -3.05 0.97
N GLN A 68 -3.22 -4.34 0.93
CA GLN A 68 -4.19 -4.94 1.85
C GLN A 68 -3.66 -4.95 3.30
N GLU A 69 -2.36 -5.18 3.56
CA GLU A 69 -1.82 -5.00 4.92
C GLU A 69 -1.97 -3.56 5.43
N TYR A 70 -1.81 -2.55 4.56
CA TYR A 70 -2.01 -1.16 4.93
C TYR A 70 -3.48 -0.85 5.23
N LEU A 71 -4.40 -1.32 4.39
CA LEU A 71 -5.84 -1.17 4.59
C LEU A 71 -6.30 -1.83 5.91
N ASP A 72 -5.71 -2.96 6.26
CA ASP A 72 -5.93 -3.66 7.54
C ASP A 72 -5.28 -2.99 8.76
N ASN A 73 -4.58 -1.86 8.59
CA ASN A 73 -3.78 -1.19 9.63
C ASN A 73 -2.61 -2.04 10.17
N ARG A 74 -2.09 -2.97 9.37
CA ARG A 74 -0.95 -3.85 9.69
C ARG A 74 0.36 -3.41 9.06
N ALA A 75 0.34 -2.37 8.23
CA ALA A 75 1.52 -1.80 7.61
C ALA A 75 1.54 -0.26 7.74
N PRO A 76 2.73 0.35 7.91
CA PRO A 76 2.86 1.80 8.02
C PRO A 76 2.78 2.55 6.68
N TYR A 77 2.93 1.84 5.57
CA TYR A 77 2.86 2.33 4.19
C TYR A 77 2.62 1.15 3.23
N VAL A 78 2.37 1.45 1.96
CA VAL A 78 2.34 0.48 0.85
C VAL A 78 3.62 0.63 0.04
N THR A 79 4.29 -0.48 -0.25
CA THR A 79 5.44 -0.48 -1.15
C THR A 79 4.97 -0.30 -2.60
N VAL A 80 5.64 0.60 -3.32
CA VAL A 80 5.51 0.70 -4.77
C VAL A 80 6.87 0.53 -5.46
N GLY A 81 6.84 -0.05 -6.65
CA GLY A 81 7.95 -0.17 -7.58
C GLY A 81 7.91 0.94 -8.64
N MET A 82 9.07 1.48 -8.97
CA MET A 82 9.23 2.44 -10.08
C MET A 82 10.52 2.16 -10.86
N ASP A 83 10.70 2.84 -11.99
CA ASP A 83 11.87 2.71 -12.85
C ASP A 83 13.18 3.01 -12.06
N PRO A 84 14.15 2.07 -12.06
CA PRO A 84 15.40 2.22 -11.30
C PRO A 84 16.29 3.36 -11.82
N THR A 85 16.13 3.76 -13.08
CA THR A 85 16.92 4.83 -13.70
C THR A 85 16.60 6.22 -13.16
N LEU A 86 15.43 6.39 -12.53
CA LEU A 86 15.03 7.66 -11.88
C LEU A 86 15.89 8.01 -10.67
N ARG A 87 16.54 7.02 -10.04
CA ARG A 87 17.38 7.19 -8.84
C ARG A 87 16.68 7.97 -7.72
N LEU A 88 15.38 7.73 -7.53
CA LEU A 88 14.63 8.32 -6.42
C LEU A 88 15.21 7.86 -5.08
N PRO A 89 15.23 8.71 -4.04
CA PRO A 89 15.63 8.29 -2.70
C PRO A 89 14.80 7.10 -2.22
N TYR A 90 15.45 6.12 -1.60
CA TYR A 90 14.76 4.96 -1.05
C TYR A 90 13.72 5.38 0.01
N GLY A 91 12.47 4.95 -0.17
CA GLY A 91 11.36 5.36 0.67
C GLY A 91 10.76 6.72 0.31
N LYS A 92 11.11 7.28 -0.86
CA LYS A 92 10.47 8.49 -1.40
C LYS A 92 8.95 8.31 -1.38
N GLU A 93 8.26 9.25 -0.73
CA GLU A 93 6.80 9.23 -0.68
C GLU A 93 6.22 9.50 -2.06
N ALA A 94 5.15 8.78 -2.34
CA ALA A 94 4.35 8.92 -3.54
C ALA A 94 2.87 8.94 -3.13
N CYS A 95 2.04 9.51 -3.98
CA CYS A 95 0.60 9.52 -3.76
C CYS A 95 -0.15 9.43 -5.09
N ILE A 96 -1.24 8.65 -5.08
CA ILE A 96 -2.13 8.47 -6.23
C ILE A 96 -3.54 8.86 -5.76
N PRO A 97 -4.04 10.06 -6.14
CA PRO A 97 -5.34 10.55 -5.68
C PRO A 97 -6.50 9.60 -6.01
N GLU A 98 -6.42 8.89 -7.14
CA GLU A 98 -7.42 7.92 -7.57
C GLU A 98 -7.56 6.76 -6.57
N LEU A 99 -6.44 6.24 -6.04
CA LEU A 99 -6.45 5.22 -5.00
C LEU A 99 -7.03 5.76 -3.69
N ASN A 100 -6.63 6.97 -3.28
CA ASN A 100 -7.14 7.58 -2.06
C ASN A 100 -8.66 7.73 -2.09
N ARG A 101 -9.20 8.18 -3.23
CA ARG A 101 -10.65 8.33 -3.43
C ARG A 101 -11.37 6.98 -3.44
N HIS A 102 -10.82 5.97 -4.10
CA HIS A 102 -11.43 4.65 -4.15
C HIS A 102 -11.55 4.03 -2.74
N PHE A 103 -10.44 4.00 -2.00
CA PHE A 103 -10.40 3.40 -0.67
C PHE A 103 -10.89 4.32 0.46
N ARG A 104 -11.27 5.57 0.11
CA ARG A 104 -11.67 6.63 1.06
C ARG A 104 -10.67 6.79 2.20
N ARG A 105 -9.39 6.73 1.86
CA ARG A 105 -8.28 6.76 2.81
C ARG A 105 -7.04 7.34 2.14
N ALA A 106 -6.32 8.23 2.81
CA ALA A 106 -4.98 8.62 2.37
C ALA A 106 -4.05 7.40 2.43
N ILE A 107 -3.70 6.85 1.27
CA ILE A 107 -2.79 5.72 1.17
C ILE A 107 -1.37 6.24 1.09
N ARG A 108 -0.59 5.94 2.12
CA ARG A 108 0.83 6.30 2.16
C ARG A 108 1.64 5.33 1.29
N LEU A 109 1.97 5.74 0.07
CA LEU A 109 2.84 4.96 -0.83
C LEU A 109 4.30 5.34 -0.63
N GLN A 110 5.21 4.37 -0.73
CA GLN A 110 6.65 4.62 -0.71
C GLN A 110 7.37 3.84 -1.80
N VAL A 111 8.17 4.56 -2.60
CA VAL A 111 9.03 3.98 -3.64
C VAL A 111 10.20 3.29 -2.98
N ARG A 112 10.13 1.96 -2.91
CA ARG A 112 11.13 1.11 -2.23
C ARG A 112 11.58 -0.07 -3.07
N ASP A 113 10.86 -0.36 -4.14
CA ASP A 113 11.14 -1.50 -4.99
C ASP A 113 11.40 -1.09 -6.44
N THR A 114 11.91 -2.05 -7.20
CA THR A 114 12.13 -1.95 -8.64
C THR A 114 12.28 -3.35 -9.22
N HIS A 115 11.86 -3.52 -10.46
CA HIS A 115 12.01 -4.75 -11.24
C HIS A 115 12.56 -4.43 -12.63
N GLU A 116 13.07 -5.44 -13.31
CA GLU A 116 13.55 -5.35 -14.69
C GLU A 116 12.50 -4.73 -15.62
N ASP A 117 11.25 -5.18 -15.50
CA ASP A 117 10.11 -4.76 -16.32
C ASP A 117 9.69 -3.29 -16.13
N LEU A 118 10.24 -2.62 -15.11
CA LEU A 118 10.02 -1.19 -14.85
C LEU A 118 11.07 -0.29 -15.55
N THR A 119 12.14 -0.88 -16.09
CA THR A 119 13.22 -0.12 -16.74
C THR A 119 12.72 0.59 -18.00
N GLY A 120 13.00 1.90 -18.09
CA GLY A 120 12.55 2.74 -19.22
C GLY A 120 11.12 3.27 -19.08
N GLY A 121 10.39 2.87 -18.02
CA GLY A 121 9.07 3.40 -17.70
C GLY A 121 9.10 4.87 -17.25
N GLY A 122 10.21 5.32 -16.67
CA GLY A 122 10.37 6.62 -16.05
C GLY A 122 9.24 6.90 -15.06
N PHE A 123 8.71 8.12 -15.07
CA PHE A 123 7.55 8.52 -14.26
C PHE A 123 6.19 8.07 -14.83
N ARG A 124 6.17 7.28 -15.92
CA ARG A 124 4.93 6.88 -16.60
C ARG A 124 4.37 5.54 -16.11
N ARG A 125 5.09 4.84 -15.23
CA ARG A 125 4.63 3.58 -14.64
C ARG A 125 4.95 3.52 -13.15
N VAL A 126 4.01 2.99 -12.38
CA VAL A 126 4.16 2.66 -10.97
C VAL A 126 3.47 1.34 -10.71
N ASP A 127 4.15 0.43 -10.01
CA ASP A 127 3.60 -0.89 -9.68
C ASP A 127 3.32 -0.94 -8.17
N VAL A 128 2.08 -1.23 -7.77
CA VAL A 128 1.69 -1.33 -6.36
C VAL A 128 1.81 -2.76 -5.86
N CYS A 129 2.45 -2.93 -4.70
CA CYS A 129 2.57 -4.23 -4.05
C CYS A 129 1.22 -4.64 -3.45
N VAL A 130 0.64 -5.75 -3.91
CA VAL A 130 -0.60 -6.34 -3.37
C VAL A 130 -0.34 -7.70 -2.75
N ARG A 131 -1.30 -8.20 -1.97
CA ARG A 131 -1.11 -9.39 -1.12
C ARG A 131 -1.08 -10.69 -1.90
N THR A 132 -1.97 -10.87 -2.86
CA THR A 132 -2.17 -12.13 -3.58
C THR A 132 -2.15 -11.91 -5.09
N GLN A 133 -2.06 -13.01 -5.84
CA GLN A 133 -2.23 -12.98 -7.28
C GLN A 133 -3.64 -12.53 -7.66
N GLU A 134 -4.65 -12.94 -6.90
CA GLU A 134 -6.03 -12.53 -7.12
C GLU A 134 -6.20 -11.02 -6.95
N ASP A 135 -5.57 -10.44 -5.93
CA ASP A 135 -5.58 -8.98 -5.70
C ASP A 135 -4.89 -8.21 -6.85
N SER A 136 -3.96 -8.82 -7.59
CA SER A 136 -3.26 -8.15 -8.68
C SER A 136 -4.12 -7.99 -9.94
N TYR A 137 -5.27 -8.66 -10.00
CA TYR A 137 -6.24 -8.53 -11.08
C TYR A 137 -7.34 -7.50 -10.80
N ASP A 138 -7.37 -6.85 -9.63
CA ASP A 138 -8.37 -5.83 -9.34
C ASP A 138 -8.15 -4.59 -10.23
N ASP A 139 -9.22 -4.12 -10.87
CA ASP A 139 -9.21 -2.95 -11.75
C ASP A 139 -8.73 -1.68 -11.02
N VAL A 140 -8.95 -1.58 -9.70
CA VAL A 140 -8.52 -0.41 -8.91
C VAL A 140 -7.00 -0.25 -8.89
N VAL A 141 -6.26 -1.35 -9.00
CA VAL A 141 -4.80 -1.34 -9.01
C VAL A 141 -4.22 -1.51 -10.43
N ASN A 142 -5.07 -1.46 -11.46
CA ASN A 142 -4.69 -1.60 -12.87
C ASN A 142 -5.32 -0.48 -13.73
N MET A 143 -4.90 0.77 -13.48
CA MET A 143 -5.45 1.95 -14.14
C MET A 143 -4.46 2.53 -15.15
N LEU A 144 -4.91 2.77 -16.39
CA LEU A 144 -4.03 3.25 -17.47
C LEU A 144 -3.66 4.74 -17.37
N GLN A 145 -4.44 5.54 -16.63
CA GLN A 145 -4.28 6.99 -16.56
C GLN A 145 -4.57 7.51 -15.16
N VAL A 146 -3.61 7.32 -14.25
CA VAL A 146 -3.65 7.93 -12.91
C VAL A 146 -2.79 9.19 -12.83
N THR A 147 -3.00 9.93 -11.75
CA THR A 147 -2.13 11.02 -11.35
C THR A 147 -1.11 10.49 -10.33
N LEU A 148 0.17 10.75 -10.56
CA LEU A 148 1.23 10.48 -9.58
C LEU A 148 1.72 11.80 -9.00
N VAL A 149 1.71 11.91 -7.68
CA VAL A 149 2.27 13.03 -6.94
C VAL A 149 3.50 12.56 -6.17
N LEU A 150 4.61 13.28 -6.32
CA LEU A 150 5.88 13.08 -5.61
C LEU A 150 6.29 14.33 -4.82
#